data_AF-A0A974P254-F1
#
_entry.id   AF-A0A974P254-F1
#
_cell.length_a   1.000
_cell.length_b   1.000
_cell.length_c   1.000
_cell.angle_alpha   90.00
_cell.angle_beta   90.00
_cell.angle_gamma   90.00
#
_symmetry.space_group_name_H-M   'P 1'
#
loop_
_entity.id
_entity.type
_entity.pdbx_description
1 polymer ?
#
loop_
_entity_poly.entity_id
_entity_poly.type
_entity_poly.pdbx_seq_one_letter_code
_entity_poly.pdbx_strand_id
1 'polypeptide(L)'
;MALGAMGEFEAADRGFEYLAWSQEPSGAWLGEYGNTLPMADRLHMARTPAAAFRDSNFAAYPAVALWHRYRLDNDLAFARRYWPMVRSAIDFVLTLQHPEGDISWSQEAFGTGADDAVLAGNASIFKSLDCALKLADLLGEPQPAWRLAKDRLSCAIRSAPARFDRLQDRSDFAMDWYYPALAGVLSPGASFARLEAAPHASPSWVVAAAAWPASPG
;
A
#
# COMPACT_ATOMS: atom_id res chain seq x y z
N MET A 1 -10.35 -4.58 8.00
CA MET A 1 -11.11 -4.37 6.75
C MET A 1 -12.14 -5.47 6.50
N ALA A 2 -11.75 -6.74 6.35
CA ALA A 2 -12.69 -7.83 6.05
C ALA A 2 -13.82 -7.98 7.08
N LEU A 3 -13.51 -7.91 8.38
CA LEU A 3 -14.50 -7.91 9.46
C LEU A 3 -15.54 -6.78 9.28
N GLY A 4 -15.07 -5.56 9.02
CA GLY A 4 -15.97 -4.42 8.76
C GLY A 4 -16.86 -4.62 7.54
N ALA A 5 -16.35 -5.22 6.45
CA ALA A 5 -17.17 -5.56 5.28
C ALA A 5 -18.28 -6.58 5.60
N MET A 6 -18.09 -7.39 6.63
CA MET A 6 -19.09 -8.33 7.16
C MET A 6 -20.00 -7.72 8.24
N GLY A 7 -19.86 -6.42 8.54
CA GLY A 7 -20.64 -5.73 9.59
C GLY A 7 -20.07 -5.86 11.00
N GLU A 8 -18.93 -6.54 11.18
CA GLU A 8 -18.26 -6.72 12.47
C GLU A 8 -17.41 -5.49 12.83
N PHE A 9 -18.08 -4.33 12.99
CA PHE A 9 -17.41 -3.05 13.18
C PHE A 9 -16.61 -2.97 14.48
N GLU A 10 -17.15 -3.42 15.60
CA GLU A 10 -16.44 -3.36 16.88
C GLU A 10 -15.09 -4.12 16.82
N ALA A 11 -15.10 -5.30 16.18
CA ALA A 11 -13.87 -6.08 16.00
C ALA A 11 -12.89 -5.43 15.02
N ALA A 12 -13.39 -4.79 13.95
CA ALA A 12 -12.56 -4.03 13.03
C ALA A 12 -11.94 -2.79 13.70
N ASP A 13 -12.72 -2.10 14.54
CA ASP A 13 -12.37 -0.83 15.17
C ASP A 13 -11.28 -1.01 16.24
N ARG A 14 -11.26 -2.15 16.95
CA ARG A 14 -10.12 -2.53 17.81
C ARG A 14 -8.78 -2.55 17.08
N GLY A 15 -8.78 -2.89 15.79
CA GLY A 15 -7.58 -2.84 14.95
C GLY A 15 -7.07 -1.40 14.76
N PHE A 16 -7.97 -0.44 14.54
CA PHE A 16 -7.60 0.97 14.45
C PHE A 16 -7.14 1.54 15.79
N GLU A 17 -7.79 1.14 16.89
CA GLU A 17 -7.37 1.53 18.24
C GLU A 17 -5.94 1.08 18.52
N TYR A 18 -5.62 -0.18 18.23
CA TYR A 18 -4.27 -0.70 18.40
C TYR A 18 -3.24 0.02 17.52
N LEU A 19 -3.55 0.24 16.23
CA LEU A 19 -2.66 0.95 15.32
C LEU A 19 -2.37 2.37 15.82
N ALA A 20 -3.41 3.11 16.22
CA ALA A 20 -3.25 4.47 16.71
C ALA A 20 -2.47 4.54 18.03
N TRP A 21 -2.71 3.57 18.93
CA TRP A 21 -1.99 3.49 20.21
C TRP A 21 -0.52 3.10 20.06
N SER A 22 -0.20 2.22 19.11
CA SER A 22 1.16 1.68 18.91
C SER A 22 2.00 2.46 17.90
N GLN A 23 1.45 3.48 17.25
CA GLN A 23 2.18 4.28 16.26
C GLN A 23 3.34 5.02 16.93
N GLU A 24 4.51 4.96 16.32
CA GLU A 24 5.68 5.69 16.80
C GLU A 24 5.57 7.19 16.49
N PRO A 25 6.32 8.06 17.21
CA PRO A 25 6.33 9.50 16.92
C PRO A 25 6.75 9.87 15.49
N SER A 26 7.48 8.97 14.82
CA SER A 26 7.86 9.12 13.41
C SER A 26 6.67 9.00 12.44
N GLY A 27 5.56 8.41 12.88
CA GLY A 27 4.40 8.05 12.05
C GLY A 27 4.41 6.59 11.56
N ALA A 28 5.52 5.87 11.75
CA ALA A 28 5.65 4.47 11.36
C ALA A 28 5.24 3.50 12.47
N TRP A 29 5.29 2.22 12.13
CA TRP A 29 5.29 1.10 13.09
C TRP A 29 6.53 0.26 12.83
N LEU A 30 7.14 -0.25 13.90
CA LEU A 30 8.18 -1.26 13.78
C LEU A 30 7.52 -2.63 13.62
N GLY A 31 7.53 -3.17 12.40
CA GLY A 31 6.88 -4.43 12.06
C GLY A 31 7.86 -5.59 12.03
N GLU A 32 7.55 -6.70 12.69
CA GLU A 32 8.35 -7.93 12.66
C GLU A 32 8.05 -8.76 11.40
N TYR A 33 9.09 -9.11 10.65
CA TYR A 33 8.99 -9.87 9.40
C TYR A 33 9.17 -11.36 9.68
N GLY A 34 8.23 -11.95 10.42
CA GLY A 34 8.27 -13.38 10.77
C GLY A 34 8.33 -14.32 9.55
N ASN A 35 7.81 -13.89 8.40
CA ASN A 35 7.89 -14.62 7.13
C ASN A 35 9.33 -14.77 6.59
N THR A 36 10.29 -14.03 7.12
CA THR A 36 11.72 -14.17 6.80
C THR A 36 12.41 -15.24 7.65
N LEU A 37 11.75 -15.72 8.72
CA LEU A 37 12.29 -16.76 9.58
C LEU A 37 12.22 -18.12 8.88
N PRO A 38 13.23 -18.99 9.07
CA PRO A 38 13.18 -20.34 8.54
C PRO A 38 12.04 -21.13 9.19
N MET A 39 11.55 -22.13 8.46
CA MET A 39 10.68 -23.14 9.03
C MET A 39 11.45 -23.99 10.03
N ALA A 40 10.92 -24.14 11.25
CA ALA A 40 11.42 -25.12 12.22
C ALA A 40 10.99 -26.53 11.82
N ASP A 41 9.79 -26.67 11.28
CA ASP A 41 9.27 -27.88 10.66
C ASP A 41 8.21 -27.52 9.60
N ARG A 42 7.50 -28.53 9.07
CA ARG A 42 6.52 -28.36 7.99
C ARG A 42 5.32 -27.46 8.33
N LEU A 43 5.06 -27.20 9.61
CA LEU A 43 3.91 -26.45 10.12
C LEU A 43 4.30 -25.25 11.00
N HIS A 44 5.55 -25.16 11.45
CA HIS A 44 5.96 -24.15 12.43
C HIS A 44 7.13 -23.29 11.93
N MET A 45 7.02 -21.97 12.11
CA MET A 45 8.13 -21.02 12.01
C MET A 45 9.12 -21.20 13.15
N ALA A 46 10.40 -20.89 12.90
CA ALA A 46 11.41 -20.80 13.94
C ALA A 46 11.00 -19.80 15.03
N ARG A 47 11.25 -20.16 16.30
CA ARG A 47 10.95 -19.32 17.47
C ARG A 47 12.14 -18.45 17.85
N THR A 48 12.61 -17.65 16.89
CA THR A 48 13.65 -16.64 17.08
C THR A 48 13.10 -15.25 16.78
N PRO A 49 13.64 -14.17 17.36
CA PRO A 49 13.23 -12.82 17.00
C PRO A 49 13.36 -12.60 15.49
N ALA A 50 12.31 -12.08 14.86
CA ALA A 50 12.35 -11.69 13.46
C ALA A 50 13.07 -10.35 13.31
N ALA A 51 13.64 -10.12 12.13
CA ALA A 51 14.05 -8.77 11.77
C ALA A 51 12.82 -7.86 11.75
N ALA A 52 12.99 -6.62 12.21
CA ALA A 52 11.90 -5.66 12.27
C ALA A 52 12.28 -4.39 11.51
N PHE A 53 11.33 -3.86 10.74
CA PHE A 53 11.54 -2.74 9.85
C PHE A 53 10.37 -1.77 9.92
N ARG A 54 10.65 -0.50 9.65
CA ARG A 54 9.62 0.52 9.38
C ARG A 54 9.34 0.52 7.90
N ASP A 55 8.47 -0.39 7.49
CA ASP A 55 8.11 -0.59 6.09
C ASP A 55 7.12 0.47 5.59
N SER A 56 7.45 1.04 4.44
CA SER A 56 6.71 2.17 3.87
C SER A 56 5.32 1.76 3.34
N ASN A 57 5.18 0.55 2.78
CA ASN A 57 3.90 0.05 2.30
C ASN A 57 2.98 -0.28 3.48
N PHE A 58 3.49 -0.92 4.53
CA PHE A 58 2.72 -1.21 5.74
C PHE A 58 2.29 0.07 6.45
N ALA A 59 3.18 1.06 6.55
CA ALA A 59 2.85 2.36 7.12
C ALA A 59 1.80 3.12 6.31
N ALA A 60 1.78 2.99 4.98
CA ALA A 60 0.78 3.66 4.14
C ALA A 60 -0.63 3.04 4.23
N TYR A 61 -0.69 1.72 4.43
CA TYR A 61 -1.93 0.92 4.31
C TYR A 61 -3.12 1.36 5.19
N PRO A 62 -2.93 1.89 6.42
CA PRO A 62 -4.02 2.44 7.23
C PRO A 62 -4.88 3.49 6.50
N ALA A 63 -4.34 4.20 5.50
CA ALA A 63 -5.12 5.13 4.68
C ALA A 63 -6.23 4.40 3.89
N VAL A 64 -5.91 3.27 3.26
CA VAL A 64 -6.88 2.42 2.55
C VAL A 64 -7.89 1.87 3.53
N ALA A 65 -7.43 1.37 4.68
CA ALA A 65 -8.30 0.80 5.70
C ALA A 65 -9.30 1.82 6.23
N LEU A 66 -8.86 3.04 6.57
CA LEU A 66 -9.73 4.09 7.12
C LEU A 66 -10.71 4.59 6.07
N TRP A 67 -10.26 4.82 4.83
CA TRP A 67 -11.16 5.19 3.74
C TRP A 67 -12.22 4.11 3.51
N HIS A 68 -11.82 2.83 3.45
CA HIS A 68 -12.76 1.71 3.34
C HIS A 68 -13.76 1.69 4.50
N ARG A 69 -13.29 1.83 5.75
CA ARG A 69 -14.14 1.85 6.94
C ARG A 69 -15.17 2.98 6.89
N TYR A 70 -14.78 4.18 6.47
CA TYR A 70 -15.70 5.30 6.24
C TYR A 70 -16.71 4.99 5.13
N ARG A 71 -16.30 4.34 4.04
CA ARG A 71 -17.21 4.02 2.93
C ARG A 71 -18.27 2.97 3.25
N LEU A 72 -18.14 2.25 4.36
CA LEU A 72 -19.14 1.27 4.79
C LEU A 72 -20.37 1.91 5.45
N ASP A 73 -20.20 3.00 6.22
CA ASP A 73 -21.28 3.61 7.01
C ASP A 73 -21.32 5.15 7.00
N ASN A 74 -20.35 5.79 6.34
CA ASN A 74 -20.13 7.23 6.31
C ASN A 74 -19.92 7.88 7.70
N ASP A 75 -19.35 7.16 8.67
CA ASP A 75 -19.04 7.72 9.98
C ASP A 75 -17.87 8.73 9.90
N LEU A 76 -18.23 10.01 9.77
CA LEU A 76 -17.28 11.11 9.74
C LEU A 76 -16.54 11.31 11.07
N ALA A 77 -17.17 10.98 12.20
CA ALA A 77 -16.53 11.11 13.51
C ALA A 77 -15.41 10.08 13.66
N PHE A 78 -15.64 8.84 13.19
CA PHE A 78 -14.62 7.80 13.14
C PHE A 78 -13.45 8.20 12.22
N ALA A 79 -13.75 8.67 11.00
CA ALA A 79 -12.74 9.16 10.06
C ALA A 79 -11.89 10.27 10.69
N ARG A 80 -12.52 11.26 11.33
CA ARG A 80 -11.83 12.37 12.01
C ARG A 80 -10.98 11.89 13.18
N ARG A 81 -11.44 10.89 13.96
CA ARG A 81 -10.71 10.33 15.11
C ARG A 81 -9.37 9.73 14.69
N TYR A 82 -9.32 8.98 13.58
CA TYR A 82 -8.12 8.27 13.13
C TYR A 82 -7.34 8.99 12.03
N TRP A 83 -7.83 10.13 11.57
CA TRP A 83 -7.13 10.95 10.58
C TRP A 83 -5.70 11.33 10.97
N PRO A 84 -5.40 11.78 12.21
CA PRO A 84 -4.04 12.14 12.61
C PRO A 84 -3.04 10.98 12.44
N MET A 85 -3.48 9.74 12.70
CA MET A 85 -2.66 8.54 12.51
C MET A 85 -2.32 8.33 11.03
N VAL A 86 -3.32 8.40 10.16
CA VAL A 86 -3.10 8.29 8.69
C VAL A 86 -2.20 9.41 8.19
N ARG A 87 -2.43 10.65 8.64
CA ARG A 87 -1.63 11.80 8.24
C ARG A 87 -0.15 11.64 8.60
N SER A 88 0.13 11.29 9.85
CA SER A 88 1.50 11.03 10.31
C SER A 88 2.17 9.89 9.54
N ALA A 89 1.43 8.82 9.25
CA ALA A 89 1.96 7.68 8.52
C ALA A 89 2.28 8.03 7.05
N ILE A 90 1.42 8.81 6.38
CA ILE A 90 1.70 9.25 5.01
C ILE A 90 2.87 10.23 4.98
N ASP A 91 2.95 11.17 5.93
CA ASP A 91 4.09 12.07 6.05
C ASP A 91 5.41 11.29 6.21
N PHE A 92 5.43 10.24 7.05
CA PHE A 92 6.55 9.30 7.17
C PHE A 92 6.91 8.66 5.82
N VAL A 93 5.94 8.07 5.13
CA VAL A 93 6.16 7.37 3.86
C VAL A 93 6.77 8.32 2.81
N LEU A 94 6.34 9.57 2.78
CA LEU A 94 6.87 10.56 1.86
C LEU A 94 8.30 11.01 2.18
N THR A 95 8.78 10.82 3.42
CA THR A 95 10.21 11.03 3.73
C THR A 95 11.13 10.02 3.05
N LEU A 96 10.58 8.88 2.61
CA LEU A 96 11.29 7.80 1.93
C LEU A 96 11.16 7.86 0.40
N GLN A 97 10.56 8.93 -0.15
CA GLN A 97 10.44 9.12 -1.59
C GLN A 97 11.74 9.70 -2.19
N HIS A 98 12.26 9.03 -3.21
CA HIS A 98 13.37 9.54 -4.02
C HIS A 98 12.95 10.66 -4.98
N PRO A 99 13.89 11.50 -5.45
CA PRO A 99 13.61 12.53 -6.46
C PRO A 99 12.93 12.01 -7.73
N GLU A 100 13.26 10.77 -8.13
CA GLU A 100 12.70 10.07 -9.29
C GLU A 100 11.25 9.61 -9.07
N GLY A 101 10.79 9.56 -7.82
CA GLY A 101 9.40 9.30 -7.43
C GLY A 101 9.14 7.93 -6.80
N ASP A 102 10.05 6.97 -6.95
CA ASP A 102 9.97 5.69 -6.23
C ASP A 102 10.20 5.87 -4.73
N ILE A 103 9.59 5.00 -3.93
CA ILE A 103 9.64 5.03 -2.47
C ILE A 103 10.33 3.76 -1.98
N SER A 104 11.34 3.92 -1.14
CA SER A 104 12.09 2.80 -0.58
C SER A 104 11.21 1.93 0.31
N TRP A 105 11.48 0.63 0.30
CA TRP A 105 10.67 -0.35 1.02
C TRP A 105 10.68 -0.15 2.54
N SER A 106 11.76 0.37 3.13
CA SER A 106 11.85 0.68 4.55
C SER A 106 12.73 1.87 4.86
N GLN A 107 12.54 2.46 6.06
CA GLN A 107 13.42 3.50 6.58
C GLN A 107 14.84 2.99 6.79
N GLU A 108 15.01 1.76 7.30
CA GLU A 108 16.32 1.18 7.59
C GLU A 108 17.15 0.95 6.32
N ALA A 109 16.49 0.72 5.19
CA ALA A 109 17.15 0.55 3.89
C ALA A 109 17.47 1.88 3.19
N PHE A 110 16.67 2.93 3.44
CA PHE A 110 16.74 4.20 2.71
C PHE A 110 18.14 4.83 2.73
N GLY A 111 18.69 5.10 1.55
CA GLY A 111 20.02 5.69 1.35
C GLY A 111 21.19 4.74 1.61
N THR A 112 20.95 3.46 1.84
CA THR A 112 21.99 2.44 2.11
C THR A 112 22.21 1.51 0.90
N GLY A 113 23.16 0.58 0.99
CA GLY A 113 23.33 -0.47 -0.02
C GLY A 113 22.16 -1.46 -0.12
N ALA A 114 21.24 -1.45 0.85
CA ALA A 114 20.02 -2.26 0.85
C ALA A 114 18.79 -1.50 0.32
N ASP A 115 18.98 -0.27 -0.18
CA ASP A 115 17.91 0.59 -0.66
C ASP A 115 17.29 0.05 -1.97
N ASP A 116 16.05 -0.42 -1.88
CA ASP A 116 15.26 -0.90 -3.01
C ASP A 116 13.84 -0.32 -2.97
N ALA A 117 13.19 -0.25 -4.12
CA ALA A 117 11.80 0.12 -4.24
C ALA A 117 11.03 -1.06 -4.85
N VAL A 118 10.22 -1.74 -4.05
CA VAL A 118 9.43 -2.90 -4.53
C VAL A 118 8.26 -2.38 -5.38
N LEU A 119 8.12 -2.85 -6.63
CA LEU A 119 7.08 -2.35 -7.55
C LEU A 119 5.67 -2.54 -6.99
N ALA A 120 5.34 -3.76 -6.55
CA ALA A 120 4.04 -4.04 -5.95
C ALA A 120 3.76 -3.17 -4.70
N GLY A 121 4.77 -2.99 -3.84
CA GLY A 121 4.68 -2.12 -2.66
C GLY A 121 4.42 -0.67 -3.03
N ASN A 122 5.14 -0.15 -4.02
CA ASN A 122 4.98 1.22 -4.53
C ASN A 122 3.61 1.44 -5.20
N ALA A 123 3.10 0.47 -5.94
CA ALA A 123 1.74 0.51 -6.46
C ALA A 123 0.69 0.54 -5.33
N SER A 124 0.88 -0.26 -4.27
CA SER A 124 0.03 -0.21 -3.08
C SER A 124 0.10 1.13 -2.34
N ILE A 125 1.29 1.73 -2.22
CA ILE A 125 1.46 3.08 -1.67
C ILE A 125 0.74 4.12 -2.52
N PHE A 126 0.80 4.04 -3.85
CA PHE A 126 0.02 4.92 -4.72
C PHE A 126 -1.48 4.85 -4.41
N LYS A 127 -2.02 3.65 -4.17
CA LYS A 127 -3.42 3.48 -3.77
C LYS A 127 -3.70 4.06 -2.39
N SER A 128 -2.76 3.90 -1.46
CA SER A 128 -2.86 4.47 -0.11
C SER A 128 -2.87 6.00 -0.15
N LEU A 129 -2.02 6.62 -0.99
CA LEU A 129 -2.02 8.07 -1.22
C LEU A 129 -3.33 8.55 -1.86
N ASP A 130 -3.94 7.79 -2.78
CA ASP A 130 -5.28 8.08 -3.33
C ASP A 130 -6.34 8.13 -2.21
N CYS A 131 -6.34 7.13 -1.32
CA CYS A 131 -7.25 7.08 -0.18
C CYS A 131 -6.98 8.20 0.84
N ALA A 132 -5.70 8.49 1.12
CA ALA A 132 -5.31 9.56 2.03
C ALA A 132 -5.74 10.94 1.53
N LEU A 133 -5.57 11.23 0.23
CA LEU A 133 -6.05 12.47 -0.40
C LEU A 133 -7.58 12.60 -0.31
N LYS A 134 -8.32 11.51 -0.52
CA LYS A 134 -9.79 11.50 -0.36
C LYS A 134 -10.23 11.77 1.08
N LEU A 135 -9.51 11.23 2.07
CA LEU A 135 -9.73 11.53 3.48
C LEU A 135 -9.42 13.00 3.80
N ALA A 136 -8.33 13.53 3.25
CA ALA A 136 -7.95 14.94 3.40
C ALA A 136 -9.03 15.87 2.83
N ASP A 137 -9.51 15.60 1.62
CA ASP A 137 -10.60 16.34 0.98
C ASP A 137 -11.90 16.24 1.79
N LEU A 138 -12.25 15.05 2.29
CA LEU A 138 -13.41 14.82 3.15
C LEU A 138 -13.37 15.64 4.44
N LEU A 139 -12.19 15.82 5.03
CA LEU A 139 -12.00 16.50 6.32
C LEU A 139 -11.65 17.98 6.17
N GLY A 140 -11.52 18.48 4.94
CA GLY A 140 -11.19 19.88 4.67
C GLY A 140 -9.73 20.24 4.96
N GLU A 141 -8.82 19.27 4.91
CA GLU A 141 -7.37 19.45 5.11
C GLU A 141 -6.62 19.19 3.79
N PRO A 142 -6.54 20.17 2.87
CA PRO A 142 -5.93 19.96 1.56
C PRO A 142 -4.42 19.66 1.67
N GLN A 143 -3.97 18.62 0.96
CA GLN A 143 -2.58 18.13 0.97
C GLN A 143 -1.91 18.23 -0.42
N PRO A 144 -1.48 19.43 -0.86
CA PRO A 144 -0.90 19.62 -2.20
C PRO A 144 0.44 18.90 -2.38
N ALA A 145 1.26 18.81 -1.33
CA ALA A 145 2.54 18.09 -1.37
C ALA A 145 2.35 16.58 -1.62
N TRP A 146 1.35 15.97 -0.98
CA TRP A 146 1.02 14.56 -1.19
C TRP A 146 0.53 14.30 -2.62
N ARG A 147 -0.23 15.22 -3.21
CA ARG A 147 -0.68 15.12 -4.61
C ARG A 147 0.51 15.11 -5.56
N LEU A 148 1.47 16.01 -5.37
CA LEU A 148 2.70 16.04 -6.17
C LEU A 148 3.53 14.76 -5.99
N ALA A 149 3.66 14.27 -4.75
CA ALA A 149 4.38 13.03 -4.47
C ALA A 149 3.71 11.82 -5.15
N LYS A 150 2.38 11.74 -5.11
CA LYS A 150 1.60 10.70 -5.80
C LYS A 150 1.78 10.77 -7.32
N ASP A 151 1.84 11.97 -7.89
CA ASP A 151 2.05 12.16 -9.33
C ASP A 151 3.45 11.71 -9.76
N ARG A 152 4.48 12.02 -8.95
CA ARG A 152 5.86 11.52 -9.17
C ARG A 152 5.93 10.00 -9.12
N LEU A 153 5.31 9.39 -8.10
CA LEU A 153 5.24 7.94 -7.97
C LEU A 153 4.53 7.29 -9.15
N SER A 154 3.42 7.89 -9.62
CA SER A 154 2.71 7.44 -10.81
C SER A 154 3.58 7.49 -12.07
N CYS A 155 4.35 8.57 -12.22
CA CYS A 155 5.30 8.73 -13.32
C CYS A 155 6.39 7.65 -13.27
N ALA A 156 7.00 7.43 -12.10
CA ALA A 156 8.03 6.43 -11.90
C ALA A 156 7.53 5.02 -12.28
N ILE A 157 6.37 4.60 -11.75
CA ILE A 157 5.79 3.27 -12.04
C ILE A 157 5.52 3.07 -13.54
N ARG A 158 5.08 4.12 -14.25
CA ARG A 158 4.71 4.01 -15.67
C ARG A 158 5.90 4.12 -16.62
N SER A 159 6.92 4.89 -16.24
CA SER A 159 7.93 5.37 -17.19
C SER A 159 9.37 5.07 -16.78
N ALA A 160 9.60 4.57 -15.57
CA ALA A 160 10.93 4.27 -15.05
C ALA A 160 10.99 2.89 -14.37
N PRO A 161 10.68 1.78 -15.08
CA PRO A 161 10.68 0.43 -14.49
C PRO A 161 12.02 0.03 -13.86
N ALA A 162 13.15 0.53 -14.38
CA ALA A 162 14.49 0.29 -13.82
C ALA A 162 14.71 0.88 -12.41
N ARG A 163 13.75 1.67 -11.89
CA ARG A 163 13.76 2.15 -10.51
C ARG A 163 13.23 1.11 -9.53
N PHE A 164 12.55 0.06 -9.96
CA PHE A 164 11.96 -0.91 -9.06
C PHE A 164 12.70 -2.24 -9.08
N ASP A 165 12.65 -2.96 -7.97
CA ASP A 165 13.13 -4.34 -7.84
C ASP A 165 14.60 -4.49 -8.29
N ARG A 166 15.42 -3.54 -7.85
CA ARG A 166 16.82 -3.38 -8.28
C ARG A 166 17.72 -4.45 -7.69
N LEU A 167 17.41 -4.91 -6.48
CA LEU A 167 18.21 -5.90 -5.76
C LEU A 167 17.80 -7.34 -6.07
N GLN A 168 16.56 -7.54 -6.53
CA GLN A 168 16.02 -8.84 -6.86
C GLN A 168 14.94 -8.68 -7.91
N ASP A 169 15.09 -9.38 -9.03
CA ASP A 169 14.04 -9.46 -10.04
C ASP A 169 12.80 -10.17 -9.48
N ARG A 170 11.67 -9.48 -9.52
CA ARG A 170 10.36 -9.97 -9.07
C ARG A 170 9.35 -10.10 -10.19
N SER A 171 9.80 -10.05 -11.44
CA SER A 171 8.95 -10.15 -12.63
C SER A 171 8.18 -11.46 -12.75
N ASP A 172 8.58 -12.54 -12.06
CA ASP A 172 7.82 -13.80 -11.98
C ASP A 172 6.75 -13.82 -10.87
N PHE A 173 6.73 -12.82 -10.00
CA PHE A 173 5.77 -12.74 -8.90
C PHE A 173 4.50 -12.03 -9.38
N ALA A 174 3.36 -12.72 -9.25
CA ALA A 174 2.08 -12.22 -9.75
C ALA A 174 1.72 -10.80 -9.29
N MET A 175 2.15 -10.41 -8.08
CA MET A 175 1.90 -9.08 -7.53
C MET A 175 2.43 -7.96 -8.43
N ASP A 176 3.59 -8.14 -9.06
CA ASP A 176 4.16 -7.13 -9.96
C ASP A 176 3.31 -6.94 -11.21
N TRP A 177 2.55 -7.96 -11.62
CA TRP A 177 1.64 -7.85 -12.76
C TRP A 177 0.37 -7.10 -12.40
N TYR A 178 -0.31 -7.50 -11.31
CA TYR A 178 -1.64 -7.01 -11.02
C TYR A 178 -1.70 -5.80 -10.08
N TYR A 179 -0.72 -5.54 -9.21
CA TYR A 179 -0.79 -4.39 -8.31
C TYR A 179 -0.80 -3.04 -9.04
N PRO A 180 0.05 -2.78 -10.05
CA PRO A 180 0.00 -1.52 -10.81
C PRO A 180 -1.37 -1.25 -11.46
N ALA A 181 -2.05 -2.31 -11.90
CA ALA A 181 -3.41 -2.27 -12.43
C ALA A 181 -4.45 -2.05 -11.31
N LEU A 182 -4.43 -2.89 -10.27
CA LEU A 182 -5.37 -2.88 -9.15
C LEU A 182 -5.34 -1.55 -8.38
N ALA A 183 -4.15 -0.98 -8.22
CA ALA A 183 -3.96 0.31 -7.55
C ALA A 183 -4.47 1.51 -8.38
N GLY A 184 -4.81 1.30 -9.66
CA GLY A 184 -5.25 2.35 -10.57
C GLY A 184 -4.14 3.29 -11.03
N VAL A 185 -2.88 2.84 -11.00
CA VAL A 185 -1.74 3.61 -11.51
C VAL A 185 -1.78 3.67 -13.05
N LEU A 186 -2.19 2.56 -13.65
CA LEU A 186 -2.32 2.38 -15.08
C LEU A 186 -3.72 2.75 -15.57
N SER A 187 -3.82 3.20 -16.82
CA SER A 187 -5.12 3.34 -17.47
C SER A 187 -5.78 1.96 -17.64
N PRO A 188 -7.11 1.87 -17.84
CA PRO A 188 -7.77 0.58 -18.05
C PRO A 188 -7.14 -0.24 -19.18
N GLY A 189 -6.87 0.37 -20.35
CA GLY A 189 -6.23 -0.33 -21.47
C GLY A 189 -4.81 -0.82 -21.16
N ALA A 190 -4.01 0.01 -20.48
CA ALA A 190 -2.66 -0.39 -20.05
C ALA A 190 -2.70 -1.49 -18.97
N SER A 191 -3.71 -1.48 -18.12
CA SER A 191 -3.96 -2.52 -17.12
C SER A 191 -4.23 -3.86 -17.80
N PHE A 192 -5.18 -3.91 -18.74
CA PHE A 192 -5.48 -5.12 -19.50
C PHE A 192 -4.26 -5.64 -20.26
N ALA A 193 -3.54 -4.77 -20.99
CA ALA A 193 -2.36 -5.18 -21.74
C ALA A 193 -1.26 -5.74 -20.82
N ARG A 194 -1.03 -5.13 -19.65
CA ARG A 194 -0.06 -5.64 -18.66
C ARG A 194 -0.47 -7.00 -18.14
N LEU A 195 -1.77 -7.17 -17.84
CA LEU A 195 -2.30 -8.43 -17.37
C LEU A 195 -2.15 -9.51 -18.47
N GLU A 196 -2.58 -9.28 -19.70
CA GLU A 196 -2.42 -10.24 -20.81
C GLU A 196 -0.96 -10.67 -21.04
N ALA A 197 0.00 -9.76 -20.84
CA ALA A 197 1.42 -10.04 -21.00
C ALA A 197 2.04 -10.79 -19.81
N ALA A 198 1.30 -11.02 -18.72
CA ALA A 198 1.81 -11.67 -17.53
C ALA A 198 2.24 -13.14 -17.81
N PRO A 199 3.43 -13.56 -17.35
CA PRO A 199 3.81 -14.97 -17.34
C PRO A 199 2.70 -15.85 -16.73
N HIS A 200 2.39 -16.99 -17.36
CA HIS A 200 1.36 -17.94 -16.87
C HIS A 200 -0.08 -17.41 -16.82
N ALA A 201 -0.37 -16.28 -17.46
CA ALA A 201 -1.70 -15.81 -17.76
C ALA A 201 -2.53 -16.81 -18.57
N SER A 202 -3.60 -17.39 -18.01
CA SER A 202 -4.60 -18.12 -18.82
C SER A 202 -5.55 -17.14 -19.56
N PRO A 203 -5.94 -17.32 -20.81
CA PRO A 203 -6.86 -16.38 -21.48
C PRO A 203 -8.21 -16.12 -20.75
N SER A 204 -8.61 -16.97 -19.79
CA SER A 204 -9.85 -16.87 -19.03
C SER A 204 -9.88 -15.82 -17.90
N TRP A 205 -8.75 -15.41 -17.31
CA TRP A 205 -8.76 -14.44 -16.18
C TRP A 205 -8.89 -12.99 -16.65
N VAL A 206 -8.39 -12.67 -17.84
CA VAL A 206 -8.49 -11.33 -18.46
C VAL A 206 -9.95 -10.96 -18.75
N VAL A 207 -10.76 -11.94 -19.16
CA VAL A 207 -12.20 -11.77 -19.44
C VAL A 207 -13.01 -11.46 -18.18
N ALA A 208 -12.62 -11.98 -17.01
CA ALA A 208 -13.33 -11.71 -15.74
C ALA A 208 -13.11 -10.27 -15.24
N ALA A 209 -11.94 -9.68 -15.48
CA ALA A 209 -11.66 -8.27 -15.15
C ALA A 209 -12.44 -7.29 -16.06
N ALA A 210 -12.74 -7.67 -17.30
CA ALA A 210 -13.57 -6.88 -18.23
C ALA A 210 -15.06 -6.85 -17.85
N ALA A 211 -15.51 -7.77 -17.00
CA ALA A 211 -16.90 -7.87 -16.56
C ALA A 211 -17.20 -7.12 -15.25
N TRP A 212 -16.23 -6.42 -14.65
CA TRP A 212 -16.49 -5.64 -13.45
C TRP A 212 -17.19 -4.32 -13.81
N PRO A 213 -18.47 -4.11 -13.43
CA PRO A 213 -19.18 -2.90 -13.78
C PRO A 213 -18.53 -1.70 -13.08
N ALA A 214 -18.27 -0.63 -13.82
CA ALA A 214 -18.00 0.68 -13.25
C ALA A 214 -19.14 1.02 -12.29
N SER A 215 -18.81 1.33 -11.03
CA SER A 215 -19.82 1.80 -10.08
C SER A 215 -20.54 3.03 -10.65
N PRO A 216 -21.87 3.15 -10.48
CA PRO A 216 -22.59 4.34 -10.93
C PRO A 216 -22.05 5.59 -10.20
N GLY A 217 -22.09 6.71 -10.91
CA GLY A 217 -21.47 8.00 -10.54
C GLY A 217 -22.00 8.67 -9.28
#